data_AF-A0A7C3X6J4-F1
#
_entry.id   AF-A0A7C3X6J4-F1
#
_cell.length_a   1.000
_cell.length_b   1.000
_cell.length_c   1.000
_cell.angle_alpha   90.00
_cell.angle_beta   90.00
_cell.angle_gamma   90.00
#
_symmetry.space_group_name_H-M   'P 1'
#
loop_
_entity.id
_entity.type
_entity.pdbx_description
1 polymer ?
#
loop_
_entity_poly.entity_id
_entity_poly.type
_entity_poly.pdbx_seq_one_letter_code
_entity_poly.pdbx_strand_id
1 'polypeptide(L)'
;MAGRDRMWGYPRFRGKPVRPTEGMLRAAAGLFRLHGRVGELLPLERVLCAVFFKEPDRVPVTHFLLGAARRLTGVSYRDFSLDPEAAAEAYLAANEIIGGDVLYTVIDLSVEAADFGQEMVYPDKSTAHPDYRRPLISDVDDYGRLEPFDP
;
A
#
# COMPACT_ATOMS: atom_id res chain seq x y z
N MET A 1 -32.87 6.57 8.39
CA MET A 1 -31.63 6.49 9.17
C MET A 1 -30.49 6.98 8.27
N ALA A 2 -30.36 8.29 8.07
CA ALA A 2 -29.57 9.23 8.88
C ALA A 2 -28.05 8.98 8.77
N GLY A 3 -27.41 9.68 7.83
CA GLY A 3 -26.05 10.22 7.94
C GLY A 3 -24.86 9.27 7.74
N ARG A 4 -24.44 9.04 6.48
CA ARG A 4 -23.07 8.58 6.15
C ARG A 4 -22.35 9.46 5.12
N ASP A 5 -22.77 10.72 4.97
CA ASP A 5 -22.19 11.65 3.99
C ASP A 5 -21.01 12.48 4.50
N ARG A 6 -20.43 12.17 5.66
CA ARG A 6 -19.28 12.93 6.19
C ARG A 6 -18.36 12.04 7.01
N MET A 7 -17.26 11.57 6.40
CA MET A 7 -16.07 11.33 7.22
C MET A 7 -14.73 11.53 6.50
N TRP A 8 -14.64 11.31 5.19
CA TRP A 8 -13.35 11.46 4.48
C TRP A 8 -13.48 12.17 3.13
N GLY A 9 -13.73 13.49 3.18
CA GLY A 9 -13.49 14.34 2.02
C GLY A 9 -12.00 14.62 1.91
N TYR A 10 -11.23 13.76 1.22
CA TYR A 10 -9.84 14.11 0.89
C TYR A 10 -9.86 15.46 0.16
N PRO A 11 -9.08 16.46 0.61
CA PRO A 11 -9.01 17.72 -0.09
C PRO A 11 -8.52 17.46 -1.52
N ARG A 12 -9.40 17.64 -2.51
CA ARG A 12 -8.99 17.70 -3.90
C ARG A 12 -8.11 18.95 -4.03
N PHE A 13 -6.80 18.76 -4.07
CA PHE A 13 -5.85 19.83 -4.30
C PHE A 13 -6.22 20.56 -5.60
N ARG A 14 -6.76 21.77 -5.47
CA ARG A 14 -7.03 22.66 -6.61
C ARG A 14 -5.73 23.37 -6.99
N GLY A 15 -4.92 22.69 -7.78
CA GLY A 15 -3.67 23.17 -8.35
C GLY A 15 -2.90 22.00 -8.94
N LYS A 16 -2.12 22.20 -10.02
CA LYS A 16 -1.18 21.16 -10.44
C LYS A 16 -0.18 20.97 -9.29
N PRO A 17 -0.10 19.78 -8.66
CA PRO A 17 0.87 19.59 -7.60
C PRO A 17 2.26 19.84 -8.17
N VAL A 18 3.01 20.74 -7.55
CA VAL A 18 4.43 20.92 -7.87
C VAL A 18 5.12 19.64 -7.46
N ARG A 19 5.45 18.78 -8.43
CA ARG A 19 6.19 17.56 -8.17
C ARG A 19 7.66 17.95 -7.95
N PRO A 20 8.26 17.67 -6.78
CA PRO A 20 9.66 17.97 -6.56
C PRO A 20 10.51 17.18 -7.55
N THR A 21 11.53 17.82 -8.12
CA THR A 21 12.48 17.13 -8.99
C THR A 21 13.38 16.22 -8.16
N GLU A 22 14.02 15.25 -8.80
CA GLU A 22 15.00 14.38 -8.12
C GLU A 22 16.13 15.20 -7.48
N GLY A 23 16.59 16.27 -8.15
CA GLY A 23 17.60 17.19 -7.60
C GLY A 23 17.15 17.87 -6.32
N MET A 24 15.88 18.30 -6.26
CA MET A 24 15.28 18.87 -5.04
C MET A 24 15.22 17.84 -3.91
N LEU A 25 14.80 16.61 -4.21
CA LEU A 25 14.73 15.53 -3.23
C LEU A 25 16.11 15.12 -2.70
N ARG A 26 17.14 15.08 -3.56
CA ARG A 26 18.53 14.85 -3.17
C ARG A 26 19.07 15.95 -2.25
N ALA A 27 18.76 17.21 -2.56
CA ALA A 27 19.14 18.34 -1.71
C ALA A 27 18.45 18.26 -0.34
N ALA A 28 17.14 17.96 -0.33
CA ALA A 28 16.37 17.75 0.90
C ALA A 28 16.96 16.61 1.75
N ALA A 29 17.28 15.46 1.15
CA ALA A 29 17.93 14.35 1.85
C ALA A 29 19.28 14.74 2.48
N GLY A 30 20.02 15.67 1.86
CA GLY A 30 21.23 16.27 2.44
C GLY A 30 20.95 17.09 3.70
N LEU A 31 19.87 17.89 3.69
CA LEU A 31 19.41 18.64 4.87
C LEU A 31 18.89 17.71 5.97
N PHE A 32 18.12 16.69 5.61
CA PHE A 32 17.62 15.69 6.57
C PHE A 32 18.77 14.92 7.24
N ARG A 33 19.84 14.59 6.50
CA ARG A 33 21.05 14.03 7.13
C ARG A 33 21.65 14.96 8.19
N LEU A 34 21.64 16.27 7.96
CA LEU A 34 22.13 17.23 8.95
C LEU A 34 21.17 17.31 10.15
N HIS A 35 19.86 17.30 9.89
CA HIS A 35 18.82 17.25 10.93
C HIS A 35 18.97 16.00 11.82
N GLY A 36 19.17 14.82 11.23
CA GLY A 36 19.29 13.56 11.96
C GLY A 36 20.54 13.45 12.86
N ARG A 37 21.48 14.39 12.75
CA ARG A 37 22.64 14.48 13.66
C ARG A 37 22.35 15.27 14.93
N VAL A 38 21.29 16.08 14.92
CA VAL A 38 20.94 17.01 16.00
C VAL A 38 19.56 16.74 16.58
N GLY A 39 18.75 15.88 15.96
CA GLY A 39 17.41 15.52 16.39
C GLY A 39 16.89 14.26 15.70
N GLU A 40 15.67 13.88 16.05
CA GLU A 40 14.98 12.73 15.45
C GLU A 40 14.32 13.11 14.12
N LEU A 41 14.44 12.22 13.14
CA LEU A 41 13.82 12.38 11.83
C LEU A 41 12.37 11.89 11.83
N LEU A 42 11.54 12.59 11.06
CA LEU A 42 10.23 12.08 10.68
C LEU A 42 10.38 10.82 9.81
N PRO A 43 9.41 9.89 9.84
CA PRO A 43 9.36 8.71 8.96
C PRO A 43 9.77 8.97 7.50
N LEU A 44 9.16 9.99 6.88
CA LEU A 44 9.42 10.34 5.48
C LEU A 44 10.86 10.85 5.27
N GLU A 45 11.40 11.64 6.19
CA GLU A 45 12.78 12.15 6.11
C GLU A 45 13.78 11.00 6.15
N ARG A 46 13.55 10.03 7.04
CA ARG A 46 14.36 8.82 7.19
C ARG A 46 14.38 7.98 5.90
N VAL A 47 13.21 7.79 5.29
CA VAL A 47 13.06 7.06 4.02
C VAL A 47 13.78 7.80 2.89
N LEU A 48 13.60 9.11 2.78
CA LEU A 48 14.26 9.92 1.74
C LEU A 48 15.79 9.93 1.92
N CYS A 49 16.29 9.98 3.16
CA CYS A 49 17.72 9.80 3.42
C CYS A 49 18.23 8.46 2.86
N ALA A 50 17.57 7.36 3.21
CA ALA A 50 17.98 6.02 2.78
C ALA A 50 17.93 5.87 1.24
N VAL A 51 16.86 6.30 0.59
CA VAL A 51 16.68 6.24 -0.87
C VAL A 51 17.79 7.00 -1.61
N PHE A 52 18.25 8.13 -1.06
CA PHE A 52 19.31 8.95 -1.65
C PHE A 52 20.71 8.67 -1.06
N PHE A 53 20.90 7.50 -0.44
CA PHE A 53 22.18 7.04 0.11
C PHE A 53 22.79 8.04 1.10
N LYS A 54 21.96 8.64 1.93
CA LYS A 54 22.35 9.46 3.08
C LYS A 54 22.11 8.67 4.36
N GLU A 55 22.90 8.97 5.38
CA GLU A 55 22.79 8.37 6.70
C GLU A 55 21.61 9.01 7.47
N PRO A 56 20.55 8.25 7.78
CA PRO A 56 19.49 8.70 8.68
C PRO A 56 19.90 8.59 10.16
N ASP A 57 19.07 9.09 11.06
CA ASP A 57 19.20 8.94 12.52
C ASP A 57 19.10 7.47 13.00
N ARG A 58 18.31 6.65 12.30
CA ARG A 58 18.28 5.18 12.42
C ARG A 58 17.85 4.55 11.09
N VAL A 59 18.05 3.25 10.94
CA VAL A 59 17.58 2.49 9.76
C VAL A 59 16.05 2.60 9.65
N PRO A 60 15.48 3.01 8.49
CA PRO A 60 14.04 3.00 8.28
C PRO A 60 13.51 1.56 8.22
N VAL A 61 12.33 1.34 8.79
CA VAL A 61 11.69 0.03 8.90
C VAL A 61 10.29 0.09 8.31
N THR A 62 9.92 -0.93 7.54
CA THR A 62 8.55 -1.17 7.10
C THR A 62 8.14 -2.59 7.44
N HIS A 63 6.85 -2.78 7.74
CA HIS A 63 6.32 -4.06 8.17
C HIS A 63 5.51 -4.70 7.04
N PHE A 64 5.86 -5.94 6.70
CA PHE A 64 5.18 -6.73 5.68
C PHE A 64 3.99 -7.49 6.32
N LEU A 65 2.89 -6.78 6.58
CA LEU A 65 1.79 -7.30 7.41
C LEU A 65 0.68 -8.00 6.61
N LEU A 66 0.32 -7.50 5.42
CA LEU A 66 -0.75 -8.06 4.59
C LEU A 66 -2.03 -8.31 5.41
N GLY A 67 -2.72 -9.43 5.14
CA GLY A 67 -3.90 -9.85 5.88
C GLY A 67 -3.67 -10.17 7.36
N ALA A 68 -2.43 -10.11 7.90
CA ALA A 68 -2.24 -10.16 9.35
C ALA A 68 -2.76 -8.87 10.02
N ALA A 69 -2.66 -7.72 9.36
CA ALA A 69 -3.15 -6.43 9.87
C ALA A 69 -4.64 -6.47 10.21
N ARG A 70 -5.42 -7.19 9.38
CA ARG A 70 -6.86 -7.40 9.53
C ARG A 70 -7.27 -7.97 10.90
N ARG A 71 -6.37 -8.68 11.57
CA ARG A 71 -6.63 -9.30 12.89
C ARG A 71 -6.85 -8.26 13.98
N LEU A 72 -6.36 -7.03 13.79
CA LEU A 72 -6.49 -5.94 14.75
C LEU A 72 -7.87 -5.28 14.71
N THR A 73 -8.54 -5.29 13.55
CA THR A 73 -9.90 -4.75 13.37
C THR A 73 -10.96 -5.85 13.33
N GLY A 74 -10.56 -7.11 13.18
CA GLY A 74 -11.46 -8.26 13.15
C GLY A 74 -12.18 -8.47 11.81
N VAL A 75 -11.82 -7.71 10.77
CA VAL A 75 -12.44 -7.86 9.44
C VAL A 75 -12.10 -9.21 8.81
N SER A 76 -13.01 -9.72 7.97
CA SER A 76 -12.80 -10.98 7.25
C SER A 76 -11.68 -10.83 6.21
N TYR A 77 -11.09 -11.94 5.75
CA TYR A 77 -10.13 -11.89 4.64
C TYR A 77 -10.77 -11.34 3.37
N ARG A 78 -12.04 -11.69 3.12
CA ARG A 78 -12.80 -11.21 1.97
C ARG A 78 -13.00 -9.70 2.01
N ASP A 79 -13.42 -9.16 3.14
CA ASP A 79 -13.62 -7.70 3.27
C ASP A 79 -12.28 -6.98 3.21
N PHE A 80 -11.23 -7.50 3.84
CA PHE A 80 -9.88 -6.95 3.68
C PHE A 80 -9.41 -6.92 2.22
N SER A 81 -9.82 -7.91 1.40
CA SER A 81 -9.45 -7.95 -0.02
C SER A 81 -10.32 -7.08 -0.94
N LEU A 82 -11.57 -6.80 -0.57
CA LEU A 82 -12.57 -6.18 -1.46
C LEU A 82 -13.03 -4.79 -1.03
N ASP A 83 -12.80 -4.42 0.23
CA ASP A 83 -13.19 -3.14 0.81
C ASP A 83 -11.91 -2.34 1.13
N PRO A 84 -11.58 -1.31 0.33
CA PRO A 84 -10.35 -0.54 0.51
C PRO A 84 -10.36 0.27 1.82
N GLU A 85 -11.54 0.72 2.29
CA GLU A 85 -11.66 1.36 3.59
C GLU A 85 -11.36 0.37 4.73
N ALA A 86 -11.90 -0.85 4.67
CA ALA A 86 -11.61 -1.89 5.66
C ALA A 86 -10.11 -2.25 5.71
N ALA A 87 -9.46 -2.33 4.55
CA ALA A 87 -8.02 -2.56 4.46
C ALA A 87 -7.20 -1.39 5.02
N ALA A 88 -7.58 -0.15 4.70
CA ALA A 88 -6.92 1.05 5.20
C ALA A 88 -7.01 1.13 6.74
N GLU A 89 -8.19 0.92 7.31
CA GLU A 89 -8.38 0.90 8.77
C GLU A 89 -7.54 -0.19 9.45
N ALA A 90 -7.45 -1.38 8.84
CA ALA A 90 -6.58 -2.46 9.36
C ALA A 90 -5.09 -2.06 9.35
N TYR A 91 -4.62 -1.40 8.30
CA TYR A 91 -3.24 -0.92 8.20
C TYR A 91 -2.94 0.21 9.17
N LEU A 92 -3.87 1.16 9.35
CA LEU A 92 -3.73 2.24 10.33
C LEU A 92 -3.66 1.68 11.75
N ALA A 93 -4.57 0.78 12.12
CA ALA A 93 -4.55 0.11 13.42
C ALA A 93 -3.24 -0.65 13.67
N ALA A 94 -2.68 -1.29 12.64
CA ALA A 94 -1.40 -1.97 12.76
C ALA A 94 -0.23 -1.00 12.95
N ASN A 95 -0.23 0.11 12.24
CA ASN A 95 0.80 1.13 12.35
C ASN A 95 0.76 1.88 13.68
N GLU A 96 -0.42 2.06 14.29
CA GLU A 96 -0.54 2.63 15.64
C GLU A 96 0.17 1.79 16.72
N ILE A 97 0.17 0.46 16.55
CA ILE A 97 0.76 -0.47 17.52
C ILE A 97 2.22 -0.78 17.22
N ILE A 98 2.52 -1.07 15.96
CA ILE A 98 3.83 -1.59 15.53
C ILE A 98 4.76 -0.43 15.14
N GLY A 99 4.20 0.70 14.70
CA GLY A 99 4.95 1.81 14.12
C GLY A 99 5.58 1.45 12.78
N GLY A 100 6.50 2.28 12.33
CA GLY A 100 7.22 2.10 11.07
C GLY A 100 7.41 3.42 10.33
N ASP A 101 8.20 3.36 9.28
CA ASP A 101 8.54 4.52 8.46
C ASP A 101 7.74 4.58 7.16
N VAL A 102 7.20 3.44 6.74
CA VAL A 102 6.39 3.27 5.52
C VAL A 102 5.25 2.30 5.79
N LEU A 103 4.03 2.71 5.43
CA LEU A 103 2.88 1.82 5.29
C LEU A 103 3.00 1.04 3.98
N TYR A 104 3.14 -0.28 4.08
CA TYR A 104 3.17 -1.16 2.91
C TYR A 104 1.78 -1.78 2.70
N THR A 105 1.03 -1.23 1.75
CA THR A 105 -0.42 -1.45 1.59
C THR A 105 -0.76 -2.61 0.64
N VAL A 106 -0.03 -3.73 0.70
CA VAL A 106 -0.30 -4.89 -0.16
C VAL A 106 -1.51 -5.67 0.35
N ILE A 107 -2.48 -5.91 -0.52
CA ILE A 107 -3.69 -6.67 -0.19
C ILE A 107 -3.43 -8.17 -0.34
N ASP A 108 -3.13 -8.58 -1.57
CA ASP A 108 -2.67 -9.91 -1.95
C ASP A 108 -1.88 -9.82 -3.27
N LEU A 109 -1.40 -10.95 -3.78
CA LEU A 109 -0.60 -11.03 -5.01
C LEU A 109 -1.44 -11.47 -6.22
N SER A 110 -2.75 -11.31 -6.15
CA SER A 110 -3.68 -11.79 -7.18
C SER A 110 -4.71 -10.73 -7.58
N VAL A 111 -4.54 -9.49 -7.11
CA VAL A 111 -5.36 -8.34 -7.52
C VAL A 111 -5.28 -8.13 -9.03
N GLU A 112 -4.08 -8.21 -9.62
CA GLU A 112 -3.89 -8.04 -11.06
C GLU A 112 -4.57 -9.18 -11.83
N ALA A 113 -4.50 -10.41 -11.34
CA ALA A 113 -5.19 -11.53 -11.98
C ALA A 113 -6.71 -11.30 -12.00
N ALA A 114 -7.28 -10.84 -10.87
CA ALA A 114 -8.69 -10.50 -10.76
C ALA A 114 -9.09 -9.40 -11.76
N ASP A 115 -8.24 -8.39 -11.92
CA ASP A 115 -8.41 -7.27 -12.84
C ASP A 115 -8.39 -7.70 -14.32
N PHE A 116 -7.60 -8.73 -14.66
CA PHE A 116 -7.66 -9.38 -15.97
C PHE A 116 -8.88 -10.29 -16.17
N GLY A 117 -9.74 -10.45 -15.16
CA GLY A 117 -10.96 -11.27 -15.23
C GLY A 117 -10.77 -12.72 -14.77
N GLN A 118 -9.66 -13.06 -14.11
CA GLN A 118 -9.48 -14.37 -13.49
C GLN A 118 -10.56 -14.61 -12.43
N GLU A 119 -11.19 -15.79 -12.45
CA GLU A 119 -12.09 -16.19 -11.37
C GLU A 119 -11.29 -16.34 -10.07
N MET A 120 -11.74 -15.65 -9.01
CA MET A 120 -11.05 -15.56 -7.72
C MET A 120 -11.78 -16.33 -6.62
N VAL A 121 -11.01 -16.85 -5.67
CA VAL A 121 -11.48 -17.47 -4.43
C VAL A 121 -11.04 -16.61 -3.25
N TYR A 122 -11.95 -16.41 -2.28
CA TYR A 122 -11.70 -15.65 -1.05
C TYR A 122 -11.90 -16.54 0.19
N PRO A 123 -10.88 -17.31 0.60
CA PRO A 123 -10.99 -18.18 1.77
C PRO A 123 -11.04 -17.40 3.08
N ASP A 124 -11.76 -17.90 4.09
CA ASP A 124 -11.88 -17.23 5.40
C ASP A 124 -10.54 -17.07 6.16
N LYS A 125 -9.57 -17.95 5.88
CA LYS A 125 -8.31 -18.08 6.64
C LYS A 125 -7.06 -17.98 5.76
N SER A 126 -7.20 -17.52 4.52
CA SER A 126 -6.07 -17.35 3.60
C SER A 126 -6.28 -16.11 2.74
N THR A 127 -5.21 -15.62 2.11
CA THR A 127 -5.28 -14.57 1.09
C THR A 127 -6.14 -15.03 -0.08
N ALA A 128 -6.74 -14.05 -0.78
CA ALA A 128 -7.40 -14.32 -2.05
C ALA A 128 -6.42 -14.95 -3.05
N HIS A 129 -6.93 -15.82 -3.91
CA HIS A 129 -6.14 -16.48 -4.95
C HIS A 129 -7.02 -16.87 -6.14
N PRO A 130 -6.44 -17.12 -7.34
CA PRO A 130 -7.17 -17.63 -8.48
C PRO A 130 -7.87 -18.96 -8.17
N ASP A 131 -9.03 -19.20 -8.78
CA ASP A 131 -9.57 -20.55 -8.88
C ASP A 131 -8.73 -21.37 -9.85
N TYR A 132 -7.80 -22.14 -9.31
CA TYR A 132 -6.89 -22.98 -10.09
C TYR A 132 -7.59 -24.05 -10.93
N ARG A 133 -8.88 -24.32 -10.71
CA ARG A 133 -9.67 -25.24 -11.54
C ARG A 133 -10.21 -24.57 -12.80
N ARG A 134 -10.16 -23.24 -12.85
CA ARG A 134 -10.69 -22.39 -13.92
C ARG A 134 -9.71 -21.26 -14.24
N PRO A 135 -8.51 -21.59 -14.73
CA PRO A 135 -7.56 -20.57 -15.15
C PRO A 135 -8.12 -19.81 -16.36
N LEU A 136 -7.98 -18.48 -16.36
CA LEU A 136 -8.29 -17.62 -17.49
C LEU A 136 -7.40 -17.94 -18.69
N ILE A 137 -6.14 -18.28 -18.42
CA ILE A 137 -5.13 -18.69 -19.40
C ILE A 137 -4.83 -20.18 -19.15
N SER A 138 -5.36 -21.04 -20.01
CA SER A 138 -5.18 -22.49 -19.93
C SER A 138 -4.17 -23.02 -20.94
N ASP A 139 -3.96 -22.28 -22.04
CA ASP A 139 -3.03 -22.58 -23.11
C ASP A 139 -2.36 -21.29 -23.66
N VAL A 140 -1.28 -21.44 -24.43
CA VAL A 140 -0.57 -20.32 -25.07
C VAL A 140 -1.48 -19.48 -25.98
N ASP A 141 -2.48 -20.09 -26.61
CA ASP A 141 -3.41 -19.38 -27.50
C ASP A 141 -4.35 -18.42 -26.74
N ASP A 142 -4.55 -18.62 -25.44
CA ASP A 142 -5.44 -17.78 -24.63
C ASP A 142 -4.85 -16.38 -24.37
N TYR A 143 -3.51 -16.22 -24.43
CA TYR A 143 -2.86 -14.92 -24.27
C TYR A 143 -3.34 -13.88 -25.30
N GLY A 144 -3.70 -14.32 -26.51
CA GLY A 144 -4.18 -13.43 -27.56
C GLY A 144 -5.53 -12.77 -27.27
N ARG A 145 -6.24 -13.23 -26.22
CA ARG A 145 -7.55 -12.70 -25.79
C ARG A 145 -7.44 -11.67 -24.68
N LEU A 146 -6.27 -11.50 -24.07
CA LEU A 146 -6.06 -10.52 -23.01
C LEU A 146 -6.01 -9.12 -23.60
N GLU A 147 -6.73 -8.19 -22.97
CA GLU A 147 -6.65 -6.77 -23.28
C GLU A 147 -5.73 -6.09 -22.24
N PRO A 148 -4.99 -5.03 -22.63
CA PRO A 148 -4.29 -4.22 -21.66
C PRO A 148 -5.25 -3.70 -20.58
N PHE A 149 -4.93 -3.97 -19.32
CA PHE A 149 -5.71 -3.47 -18.19
C PHE A 149 -5.43 -1.97 -17.96
N ASP A 150 -6.48 -1.20 -17.63
CA ASP A 150 -6.39 0.21 -17.22
C ASP A 150 -6.60 0.29 -15.69
N PRO A 151 -5.51 0.44 -14.90
CA PRO A 151 -5.52 0.36 -13.44
C PRO A 151 -6.05 1.59 -12.69
#